data_AF-A0A349KX79-F1
#
_entry.id   AF-A0A349KX79-F1
#
_cell.length_a   1.000
_cell.length_b   1.000
_cell.length_c   1.000
_cell.angle_alpha   90.00
_cell.angle_beta   90.00
_cell.angle_gamma   90.00
#
_symmetry.space_group_name_H-M   'P 1'
#
loop_
_entity.id
_entity.type
_entity.pdbx_description
1 polymer ?
#
loop_
_entity_poly.entity_id
_entity_poly.type
_entity_poly.pdbx_seq_one_letter_code
_entity_poly.pdbx_strand_id
1 'polypeptide(L)'
;MSTNDTAASVAWHQGELAQRGIKYVFAQFTDIHGSAKGKLIPLAHLGGIVHPGAGFSGPSIWGTGLPRSGVRSEYYGRADLDTLQAMPWLPGYARVVLDGHVAGAPFDLCPRQILRRQV
;
A
#
# COMPACT_ATOMS: atom_id res chain seq x y z
N MET A 1 -3.39 13.15 -10.63
CA MET A 1 -4.55 12.41 -11.15
C MET A 1 -5.79 12.94 -10.49
N SER A 2 -6.86 13.17 -11.25
CA SER A 2 -8.18 13.50 -10.69
C SER A 2 -8.73 12.29 -9.93
N THR A 3 -9.62 12.50 -8.96
CA THR A 3 -10.27 11.41 -8.19
C THR A 3 -11.01 10.41 -9.10
N ASN A 4 -11.56 10.90 -10.22
CA ASN A 4 -12.23 10.07 -11.22
C ASN A 4 -11.26 9.14 -11.97
N ASP A 5 -10.03 9.59 -12.22
CA ASP A 5 -9.00 8.78 -12.89
C ASP A 5 -8.59 7.60 -12.00
N THR A 6 -8.45 7.86 -10.69
CA THR A 6 -8.11 6.84 -9.71
C THR A 6 -9.19 5.77 -9.59
N ALA A 7 -10.47 6.17 -9.54
CA ALA A 7 -11.58 5.23 -9.46
C ALA A 7 -11.67 4.33 -10.70
N ALA A 8 -11.50 4.91 -11.90
CA ALA A 8 -11.48 4.17 -13.15
C ALA A 8 -10.30 3.17 -13.20
N SER A 9 -9.10 3.61 -12.79
CA SER A 9 -7.92 2.74 -12.70
C SER A 9 -8.13 1.56 -11.75
N VAL A 10 -8.68 1.80 -10.55
CA VAL A 10 -8.99 0.73 -9.59
C VAL A 10 -9.96 -0.29 -10.18
N ALA A 11 -11.06 0.18 -10.79
CA ALA A 11 -12.06 -0.70 -11.39
C ALA A 11 -11.46 -1.57 -12.51
N TRP A 12 -10.60 -0.97 -13.34
CA TRP A 12 -9.88 -1.68 -14.39
C TRP A 12 -8.98 -2.80 -13.81
N HIS A 13 -8.12 -2.48 -12.84
CA HIS A 13 -7.24 -3.47 -12.22
C HIS A 13 -8.02 -4.59 -11.49
N GLN A 14 -9.12 -4.26 -10.82
CA GLN A 14 -9.98 -5.26 -10.19
C GLN A 14 -10.57 -6.23 -11.22
N GLY A 15 -11.08 -5.72 -12.34
CA GLY A 15 -11.62 -6.54 -13.43
C GLY A 15 -10.59 -7.49 -14.03
N GLU A 16 -9.43 -6.94 -14.42
CA GLU A 16 -8.34 -7.71 -15.04
C GLU A 16 -7.83 -8.82 -14.11
N LEU A 17 -7.62 -8.52 -12.82
CA LEU A 17 -7.14 -9.50 -11.86
C LEU A 17 -8.21 -10.54 -11.51
N ALA A 18 -9.48 -10.14 -11.42
CA ALA A 18 -10.58 -11.07 -11.17
C ALA A 18 -10.73 -12.09 -12.31
N GLN A 19 -10.62 -11.67 -13.57
CA GLN A 19 -10.64 -12.58 -14.73
C GLN A 19 -9.50 -13.60 -14.68
N ARG A 20 -8.35 -13.23 -14.09
CA ARG A 20 -7.20 -14.11 -13.88
C ARG A 20 -7.33 -14.99 -12.63
N GLY A 21 -8.49 -14.98 -11.96
CA GLY A 21 -8.78 -15.77 -10.77
C GLY A 21 -8.16 -15.24 -9.48
N ILE A 22 -7.65 -14.00 -9.46
CA ILE A 22 -7.08 -13.39 -8.26
C ILE A 22 -8.18 -12.99 -7.28
N LYS A 23 -7.99 -13.33 -6.01
CA LYS A 23 -8.95 -13.10 -4.93
C LYS A 23 -8.41 -12.16 -3.86
N TYR A 24 -7.09 -12.14 -3.66
CA TYR A 24 -6.46 -11.35 -2.61
C TYR A 24 -5.22 -10.61 -3.10
N VAL A 25 -4.90 -9.51 -2.43
CA VAL A 25 -3.75 -8.65 -2.69
C VAL A 25 -2.92 -8.53 -1.40
N PHE A 26 -1.65 -8.91 -1.48
CA PHE A 26 -0.64 -8.56 -0.48
C PHE A 26 -0.25 -7.09 -0.66
N ALA A 27 -0.77 -6.25 0.23
CA ALA A 27 -0.46 -4.84 0.31
C ALA A 27 0.76 -4.65 1.22
N GLN A 28 1.93 -4.34 0.65
CA GLN A 28 3.21 -4.39 1.37
C GLN A 28 4.07 -3.13 1.24
N PHE A 29 4.72 -2.74 2.32
CA PHE A 29 5.81 -1.76 2.36
C PHE A 29 7.03 -2.35 3.05
N THR A 30 8.12 -1.59 3.11
CA THR A 30 9.38 -1.99 3.73
C THR A 30 9.74 -1.05 4.88
N ASP A 31 10.19 -1.60 6.01
CA ASP A 31 10.75 -0.83 7.12
C ASP A 31 12.26 -0.55 6.94
N ILE A 32 12.87 0.17 7.89
CA ILE A 32 14.31 0.49 7.90
C ILE A 32 15.24 -0.73 7.78
N HIS A 33 14.80 -1.92 8.19
CA HIS A 33 15.62 -3.14 8.11
C HIS A 33 15.45 -3.90 6.80
N GLY A 34 14.68 -3.38 5.85
CA GLY A 34 14.38 -4.11 4.62
C GLY A 34 13.27 -5.15 4.78
N SER A 35 12.62 -5.23 5.95
CA SER A 35 11.58 -6.22 6.20
C SER A 35 10.27 -5.82 5.54
N ALA A 36 9.67 -6.75 4.78
CA ALA A 36 8.34 -6.55 4.21
C ALA A 36 7.27 -6.58 5.32
N LYS A 37 6.52 -5.50 5.46
CA LYS A 37 5.34 -5.38 6.32
C LYS A 37 4.11 -5.24 5.43
N GLY A 38 2.99 -5.84 5.82
CA GLY A 38 1.81 -5.72 4.99
C GLY A 38 0.56 -6.35 5.57
N LYS A 39 -0.49 -6.31 4.75
CA LYS A 39 -1.78 -6.94 5.02
C LYS A 39 -2.21 -7.75 3.81
N LEU A 40 -2.94 -8.82 4.06
CA LEU A 40 -3.66 -9.54 3.03
C LEU A 40 -5.07 -8.94 2.91
N ILE A 41 -5.41 -8.44 1.73
CA ILE A 41 -6.62 -7.67 1.48
C ILE A 41 -7.43 -8.33 0.37
N PRO A 42 -8.75 -8.54 0.51
CA PRO A 42 -9.58 -9.00 -0.61
C PRO A 42 -9.50 -8.04 -1.81
N LEU A 43 -9.45 -8.57 -3.03
CA LEU A 43 -9.34 -7.77 -4.25
C LEU A 43 -10.48 -6.73 -4.36
N ALA A 44 -11.67 -7.07 -3.86
CA ALA A 44 -12.82 -6.17 -3.80
C ALA A 44 -12.55 -4.85 -3.04
N HIS A 45 -11.55 -4.83 -2.14
CA HIS A 45 -11.16 -3.65 -1.36
C HIS A 45 -9.93 -2.92 -1.90
N LEU A 46 -9.52 -3.16 -3.16
CA LEU A 46 -8.37 -2.50 -3.79
C LEU A 46 -8.44 -0.96 -3.69
N GLY A 47 -9.63 -0.38 -3.90
CA GLY A 47 -9.80 1.08 -3.78
C GLY A 47 -9.46 1.62 -2.39
N GLY A 48 -9.79 0.89 -1.32
CA GLY A 48 -9.52 1.31 0.06
C GLY A 48 -8.03 1.37 0.40
N ILE A 49 -7.20 0.54 -0.25
CA ILE A 49 -5.74 0.59 -0.09
C ILE A 49 -5.06 1.60 -1.01
N VAL A 50 -5.75 2.11 -2.04
CA VAL A 50 -5.29 3.27 -2.83
C VAL A 50 -5.54 4.57 -2.07
N HIS A 51 -6.77 4.76 -1.58
CA HIS A 51 -7.12 5.88 -0.70
C HIS A 51 -8.27 5.50 0.24
N PRO A 52 -8.16 5.76 1.57
CA PRO A 52 -7.09 6.50 2.24
C PRO A 52 -5.77 5.73 2.40
N GLY A 53 -5.76 4.41 2.17
CA GLY A 53 -4.61 3.52 2.36
C GLY A 53 -4.85 2.46 3.45
N ALA A 54 -3.98 1.46 3.52
CA ALA A 54 -3.98 0.48 4.60
C ALA A 54 -3.33 1.06 5.87
N GLY A 55 -4.08 1.16 6.97
CA GLY A 55 -3.58 1.71 8.24
C GLY A 55 -2.78 0.71 9.08
N PHE A 56 -1.71 1.18 9.71
CA PHE A 56 -0.83 0.43 10.61
C PHE A 56 -0.49 1.30 11.83
N SER A 57 -0.35 0.67 13.00
CA SER A 57 0.12 1.38 14.19
C SER A 57 1.58 1.78 14.01
N GLY A 58 1.85 3.08 13.97
CA GLY A 58 3.18 3.66 13.73
C GLY A 58 4.28 3.12 14.65
N PRO A 59 4.07 3.05 15.98
CA PRO A 59 5.06 2.51 16.92
C PRO A 59 5.40 1.03 16.72
N SER A 60 4.57 0.27 15.99
CA SER A 60 4.83 -1.14 15.69
C SER A 60 5.75 -1.33 14.48
N ILE A 61 6.15 -0.24 13.82
CA ILE A 61 7.04 -0.25 12.66
C ILE A 61 8.38 0.32 13.08
N TRP A 62 9.46 -0.41 12.79
CA TRP A 62 10.81 0.01 13.14
C TRP A 62 11.20 1.29 12.39
N GLY A 63 11.90 2.18 13.10
CA GLY A 63 12.49 3.40 12.51
C GLY A 63 11.51 4.53 12.20
N THR A 64 10.22 4.40 12.53
CA THR A 64 9.24 5.46 12.22
C THR A 64 9.26 6.61 13.22
N GLY A 65 9.62 6.36 14.49
CA GLY A 65 9.56 7.37 15.55
C GLY A 65 8.14 7.94 15.79
N LEU A 66 7.09 7.26 15.30
CA LEU A 66 5.71 7.72 15.44
C LEU A 66 5.19 7.47 16.86
N PRO A 67 4.40 8.41 17.43
CA PRO A 67 3.89 8.28 18.79
C PRO A 67 2.80 7.21 18.89
N ARG A 68 2.55 6.72 20.10
CA ARG A 68 1.48 5.74 20.37
C ARG A 68 0.06 6.29 20.17
N SER A 69 -0.11 7.60 20.33
CA SER A 69 -1.40 8.27 20.27
C SER A 69 -1.31 9.62 19.56
N GLY A 70 -2.47 10.16 19.20
CA GLY A 70 -2.59 11.44 18.51
C GLY A 70 -2.63 11.32 16.99
N VAL A 71 -2.77 12.46 16.31
CA VAL A 71 -3.04 12.53 14.85
C VAL A 71 -1.95 11.94 13.96
N ARG A 72 -0.76 11.68 14.53
CA ARG A 72 0.40 11.07 13.84
C ARG A 72 0.68 9.64 14.29
N SER A 73 -0.18 9.01 15.10
CA SER A 73 0.09 7.65 15.60
C SER A 73 -0.03 6.56 14.53
N GLU A 74 -0.78 6.83 13.47
CA GLU A 74 -1.04 5.89 12.39
C GLU A 74 -0.15 6.16 11.18
N TYR A 75 0.35 5.06 10.60
CA TYR A 75 1.00 5.01 9.30
C TYR A 75 0.03 4.41 8.29
N TYR A 76 -0.20 5.09 7.17
CA TYR A 76 -1.03 4.60 6.07
C TYR A 76 -0.17 4.26 4.87
N GLY A 77 -0.14 2.98 4.49
CA GLY A 77 0.45 2.55 3.23
C GLY A 77 -0.56 2.71 2.10
N ARG A 78 -0.28 3.60 1.13
CA ARG A 78 -1.11 3.81 -0.07
C ARG A 78 -0.55 3.04 -1.25
N ALA A 79 -1.39 2.27 -1.92
CA ALA A 79 -1.00 1.40 -3.01
C ALA A 79 -0.56 2.17 -4.25
N ASP A 80 0.61 1.80 -4.76
CA ASP A 80 1.09 2.18 -6.08
C ASP A 80 0.66 1.13 -7.10
N LEU A 81 -0.40 1.44 -7.86
CA LEU A 81 -1.02 0.50 -8.80
C LEU A 81 -0.10 0.09 -9.94
N ASP A 82 0.92 0.89 -10.27
CA ASP A 82 1.92 0.53 -11.29
C ASP A 82 2.78 -0.66 -10.86
N THR A 83 2.80 -0.97 -9.55
CA THR A 83 3.52 -2.13 -9.00
C THR A 83 2.64 -3.37 -8.79
N LEU A 84 1.33 -3.23 -9.01
CA LEU A 84 0.35 -4.28 -8.77
C LEU A 84 0.56 -5.42 -9.76
N GLN A 85 0.84 -6.61 -9.25
CA GLN A 85 1.15 -7.78 -10.08
C GLN A 85 0.64 -9.07 -9.46
N ALA A 86 0.12 -9.98 -10.28
CA ALA A 86 -0.19 -11.34 -9.86
C ALA A 86 1.09 -12.08 -9.48
N MET A 87 1.03 -12.94 -8.46
CA MET A 87 2.18 -13.72 -8.00
C MET A 87 2.28 -15.02 -8.81
N PRO A 88 3.37 -15.25 -9.58
CA PRO A 88 3.45 -16.40 -10.48
C PRO A 88 3.52 -17.75 -9.74
N TRP A 89 4.00 -17.77 -8.49
CA TRP A 89 4.11 -18.98 -7.67
C TRP A 89 2.94 -19.18 -6.70
N LEU A 90 1.98 -18.24 -6.62
CA LEU A 90 0.87 -18.32 -5.68
C LEU A 90 -0.45 -17.89 -6.37
N PRO A 91 -1.09 -18.81 -7.11
CA PRO A 91 -2.33 -18.54 -7.82
C PRO A 91 -3.44 -18.04 -6.89
N GLY A 92 -4.24 -17.09 -7.37
CA GLY A 92 -5.27 -16.44 -6.56
C GLY A 92 -4.79 -15.22 -5.76
N TYR A 93 -3.50 -14.89 -5.81
CA TYR A 93 -2.90 -13.78 -5.09
C TYR A 93 -2.14 -12.82 -6.00
N ALA A 94 -2.25 -11.54 -5.70
CA ALA A 94 -1.42 -10.47 -6.25
C ALA A 94 -0.64 -9.77 -5.13
N ARG A 95 0.34 -8.97 -5.51
CA ARG A 95 1.12 -8.10 -4.61
C ARG A 95 1.07 -6.68 -5.14
N VAL A 96 0.99 -5.71 -4.24
CA VAL A 96 1.18 -4.29 -4.53
C VAL A 96 2.11 -3.65 -3.50
N VAL A 97 2.93 -2.71 -3.96
CA VAL A 97 3.82 -1.93 -3.09
C VAL A 97 3.07 -0.70 -2.57
N LEU A 98 3.29 -0.38 -1.30
CA LEU A 98 2.68 0.78 -0.65
C LEU A 98 3.72 1.88 -0.41
N ASP A 99 3.30 3.14 -0.63
CA ASP A 99 4.01 4.35 -0.23
C ASP A 99 3.44 4.89 1.09
N GLY A 100 4.32 5.20 2.04
CA GLY A 100 3.95 5.53 3.41
C GLY A 100 3.49 6.96 3.62
N HIS A 101 2.37 7.13 4.31
CA HIS A 101 1.77 8.42 4.63
C HIS A 101 1.47 8.54 6.12
N VAL A 102 1.63 9.73 6.68
CA VAL A 102 1.29 10.06 8.08
C VAL A 102 0.54 11.38 8.08
N ALA A 103 -0.58 11.46 8.81
CA ALA A 103 -1.45 12.64 8.84
C ALA A 103 -1.82 13.16 7.43
N GLY A 104 -2.08 12.24 6.50
CA GLY A 104 -2.48 12.53 5.12
C GLY A 104 -1.36 12.93 4.16
N ALA A 105 -0.15 13.20 4.67
CA ALA A 105 1.01 13.60 3.87
C ALA A 105 1.98 12.43 3.65
N PRO A 106 2.76 12.46 2.55
CA PRO A 106 3.91 11.56 2.37
C PRO A 106 4.80 11.57 3.61
N PHE A 107 5.14 10.39 4.13
CA PHE A 107 5.97 10.25 5.32
C PHE A 107 7.47 10.23 5.01
N ASP A 108 8.23 11.13 5.65
CA ASP A 108 9.65 11.33 5.34
C ASP A 108 10.56 10.17 5.69
N LEU A 109 10.20 9.35 6.69
CA LEU A 109 10.96 8.18 7.08
C LEU A 109 10.46 6.89 6.41
N CYS A 110 9.59 6.99 5.40
CA CYS A 110 9.26 5.85 4.55
C CYS A 110 10.43 5.56 3.58
N PRO A 111 11.06 4.36 3.62
CA PRO A 111 12.21 4.04 2.77
C PRO A 111 11.96 4.24 1.27
N ARG A 112 10.79 3.81 0.76
CA ARG A 112 10.45 3.95 -0.66
C ARG A 112 10.29 5.41 -1.08
N GLN A 113 9.74 6.27 -0.22
CA GLN A 113 9.63 7.69 -0.52
C GLN A 113 10.96 8.41 -0.45
N ILE A 114 11.86 8.00 0.45
CA ILE A 114 13.25 8.48 0.45
C ILE A 114 13.88 8.17 -0.91
N LEU A 115 13.76 6.92 -1.39
CA LEU A 115 14.28 6.51 -2.69
C LEU A 115 13.70 7.36 -3.83
N ARG A 116 12.37 7.53 -3.91
CA ARG A 116 11.70 8.35 -4.94
C ARG A 116 12.14 9.82 -4.97
N ARG A 117 12.74 10.35 -3.90
CA ARG A 117 13.29 11.72 -3.90
C ARG A 117 14.70 11.77 -4.49
N GLN A 118 15.37 10.64 -4.60
CA GLN A 118 16.74 10.53 -5.13
C GLN A 118 16.79 10.15 -6.61
N VAL A 119 15.74 9.51 -7.13
CA VAL A 119 15.61 9.05 -8.53
C VAL A 119 14.34 9.59 -9.16
#